data_AF-A0A8J7VWU5-F1
#
_entry.id   AF-A0A8J7VWU5-F1
#
_cell.length_a   1.000
_cell.length_b   1.000
_cell.length_c   1.000
_cell.angle_alpha   90.00
_cell.angle_beta   90.00
_cell.angle_gamma   90.00
#
_symmetry.space_group_name_H-M   'P 1'
#
loop_
_entity.id
_entity.type
_entity.pdbx_description
1 polymer ?
#
loop_
_entity_poly.entity_id
_entity_poly.type
_entity_poly.pdbx_seq_one_letter_code
_entity_poly.pdbx_strand_id
1 'polypeptide(L)'
;MASGKLLRQLIKSGVQGDLARFRSASEAVIKEEREKNHHLLANDLEHLLYGDQAKPGPGSRRLHAVTNLPTNKDNGLALLEE
;
A
#
# COMPACT_ATOMS: atom_id res chain seq x y z
N MET A 1 -25.71 1.93 5.14
CA MET A 1 -25.86 2.35 3.73
C MET A 1 -25.07 3.62 3.38
N ALA A 2 -24.16 4.15 4.23
CA ALA A 2 -23.55 5.49 4.03
C ALA A 2 -22.21 5.50 3.27
N SER A 3 -21.61 4.35 2.99
CA SER A 3 -20.33 4.18 2.27
C SER A 3 -20.22 4.97 0.97
N GLY A 4 -21.26 4.94 0.12
CA GLY A 4 -21.23 5.64 -1.16
C GLY A 4 -21.21 7.17 -1.04
N LYS A 5 -21.68 7.75 0.07
CA LYS A 5 -21.62 9.21 0.30
C LYS A 5 -20.23 9.61 0.81
N LEU A 6 -19.66 8.82 1.73
CA LEU A 6 -18.32 9.05 2.29
C LEU A 6 -17.23 8.91 1.21
N LEU A 7 -17.31 7.87 0.38
CA LEU A 7 -16.37 7.67 -0.73
C LEU A 7 -16.42 8.82 -1.75
N ARG A 8 -17.62 9.32 -2.06
CA ARG A 8 -17.78 10.50 -2.93
C ARG A 8 -17.18 11.76 -2.31
N GLN A 9 -17.34 11.96 -1.00
CA GLN A 9 -16.72 13.09 -0.30
C GLN A 9 -15.19 12.97 -0.28
N LEU A 10 -14.66 11.77 -0.06
CA LEU A 10 -13.23 11.46 -0.09
C LEU A 10 -12.60 11.78 -1.45
N ILE A 11 -13.19 11.27 -2.53
CA ILE A 11 -12.69 11.54 -3.89
C ILE A 11 -12.79 13.03 -4.20
N LYS A 12 -13.91 13.67 -3.82
CA LYS A 12 -14.13 15.10 -4.06
C LYS A 12 -13.15 15.99 -3.30
N SER A 13 -12.79 15.67 -2.05
CA SER A 13 -11.79 16.42 -1.29
C SER A 13 -10.36 16.16 -1.80
N GLY A 14 -10.07 14.93 -2.24
CA GLY A 14 -8.80 14.59 -2.90
C GLY A 14 -8.59 15.37 -4.20
N VAL A 15 -9.61 15.46 -5.07
CA VAL A 15 -9.55 16.23 -6.33
C VAL A 15 -9.42 17.74 -6.08
N GLN A 16 -10.00 18.26 -4.99
CA GLN A 16 -9.87 19.67 -4.62
C GLN A 16 -8.52 20.00 -3.94
N GLY A 17 -7.71 19.00 -3.59
CA GLY A 17 -6.48 19.21 -2.82
C GLY A 17 -6.70 19.64 -1.37
N ASP A 18 -7.92 19.49 -0.85
CA ASP A 18 -8.27 19.85 0.53
C ASP A 18 -7.88 18.71 1.46
N LEU A 19 -6.63 18.73 1.94
CA LEU A 19 -6.07 17.69 2.80
C LEU A 19 -6.83 17.53 4.12
N ALA A 20 -7.38 18.62 4.69
CA ALA A 20 -8.12 18.56 5.95
C ALA A 20 -9.46 17.81 5.77
N ARG A 21 -10.21 18.14 4.70
CA ARG A 21 -11.43 17.42 4.37
C ARG A 21 -11.17 16.01 3.85
N PHE A 22 -10.06 15.80 3.15
CA PHE A 22 -9.62 14.47 2.72
C PHE A 22 -9.38 13.57 3.91
N ARG A 23 -8.58 14.02 4.87
CA ARG A 23 -8.30 13.26 6.09
C ARG A 23 -9.57 12.95 6.88
N SER A 24 -10.42 13.94 7.11
CA SER A 24 -11.69 13.74 7.83
C SER A 24 -12.63 12.76 7.11
N ALA A 25 -12.70 12.82 5.77
CA ALA A 25 -13.49 11.87 4.98
C ALA A 25 -12.88 10.46 5.04
N SER A 26 -11.56 10.32 4.96
CA SER A 26 -10.85 9.04 5.10
C SER A 26 -11.09 8.40 6.47
N GLU A 27 -10.98 9.17 7.55
CA GLU A 27 -11.25 8.71 8.93
C GLU A 27 -12.69 8.20 9.07
N ALA A 28 -13.66 8.90 8.47
CA ALA A 28 -15.05 8.46 8.47
C ALA A 28 -15.25 7.15 7.68
N VAL A 29 -14.56 6.97 6.55
CA VAL A 29 -14.58 5.71 5.78
C VAL A 29 -13.99 4.56 6.61
N ILE A 30 -12.80 4.75 7.20
CA ILE A 30 -12.14 3.75 8.06
C ILE A 30 -13.08 3.29 9.19
N LYS A 31 -13.74 4.24 9.86
CA LYS A 31 -14.69 3.93 10.94
C LYS A 31 -15.85 3.09 10.42
N GLU A 32 -16.42 3.44 9.28
CA GLU A 32 -17.53 2.67 8.70
C GLU A 32 -17.10 1.26 8.26
N GLU A 33 -15.89 1.11 7.71
CA GLU A 33 -15.34 -0.19 7.33
C GLU A 33 -15.09 -1.07 8.57
N ARG A 34 -14.67 -0.49 9.70
CA ARG A 34 -14.61 -1.22 10.99
C ARG A 34 -15.99 -1.63 11.48
N GLU A 35 -16.99 -0.74 11.37
CA GLU A 35 -18.39 -1.03 11.75
C GLU A 35 -19.02 -2.14 10.89
N LYS A 36 -18.53 -2.33 9.65
CA LYS A 36 -18.93 -3.43 8.75
C LYS A 36 -18.13 -4.72 8.95
N ASN A 37 -17.23 -4.80 9.95
CA ASN A 37 -16.30 -5.91 10.18
C ASN A 37 -15.22 -6.07 9.07
N HIS A 38 -15.00 -5.06 8.24
CA HIS A 38 -13.92 -5.05 7.25
C HIS A 38 -12.60 -4.57 7.87
N HIS A 39 -12.15 -5.25 8.92
CA HIS A 39 -10.98 -4.82 9.70
C HIS A 39 -9.68 -4.76 8.90
N LEU A 40 -9.48 -5.68 7.95
CA LEU A 40 -8.31 -5.68 7.07
C LEU A 40 -8.30 -4.44 6.17
N LEU A 41 -9.43 -4.09 5.57
CA LEU A 41 -9.57 -2.92 4.72
C LEU A 41 -9.40 -1.63 5.53
N ALA A 42 -10.01 -1.55 6.72
CA ALA A 42 -9.85 -0.40 7.59
C ALA A 42 -8.38 -0.18 8.00
N ASN A 43 -7.66 -1.25 8.34
CA ASN A 43 -6.25 -1.18 8.71
C ASN A 43 -5.36 -0.74 7.52
N ASP A 44 -5.65 -1.24 6.32
CA ASP A 44 -4.96 -0.81 5.09
C ASP A 44 -5.20 0.69 4.80
N LEU A 45 -6.45 1.14 4.91
CA LEU A 45 -6.81 2.56 4.75
C LEU A 45 -6.17 3.46 5.82
N GLU A 46 -6.08 3.00 7.07
CA GLU A 46 -5.34 3.70 8.13
C GLU A 46 -3.85 3.78 7.81
N HIS A 47 -3.26 2.70 7.31
CA HIS A 47 -1.86 2.68 6.91
C HIS A 47 -1.60 3.59 5.69
N LEU A 48 -2.53 3.69 4.74
CA LEU A 48 -2.41 4.64 3.64
C LEU A 48 -2.55 6.09 4.11
N LEU A 49 -3.46 6.35 5.04
CA LEU A 49 -3.72 7.71 5.54
C LEU A 49 -2.62 8.24 6.46
N TYR A 50 -2.06 7.38 7.32
CA TYR A 50 -1.09 7.76 8.35
C TYR A 50 0.33 7.26 8.06
N GLY A 51 0.47 6.14 7.35
CA GLY A 51 1.75 5.51 7.05
C GLY A 51 2.48 6.13 5.87
N ASP A 52 1.85 6.95 5.01
CA ASP A 52 2.55 7.67 3.93
C ASP A 52 3.51 8.76 4.47
N GLN A 53 3.36 9.18 5.73
CA GLN A 53 4.36 10.02 6.43
C GLN A 53 5.66 9.23 6.75
N ALA A 54 5.59 7.90 6.82
CA ALA A 54 6.77 7.05 6.81
C ALA A 54 7.19 6.87 5.34
N LYS A 55 7.87 7.90 4.83
CA LYS A 55 8.63 7.89 3.58
C LYS A 55 9.09 6.47 3.28
N PRO A 56 8.81 5.88 2.10
CA PRO A 56 9.59 4.75 1.68
C PRO A 56 11.03 5.26 1.58
N GLY A 57 11.84 4.98 2.60
CA GLY A 57 13.28 5.00 2.44
C GLY A 57 13.61 4.20 1.18
N PRO A 58 14.66 4.56 0.42
CA PRO A 58 14.99 3.96 -0.88
C PRO A 58 15.41 2.49 -0.75
N GLY A 59 14.48 1.62 -0.34
CA GLY A 59 14.70 0.24 0.08
C GLY A 59 13.48 -0.66 -0.15
N SER A 60 12.27 -0.13 -0.34
CA SER A 60 11.12 -0.92 -0.81
C SER A 60 11.14 -1.11 -2.33
N ARG A 61 12.26 -1.62 -2.82
CA ARG A 61 12.40 -2.24 -4.13
C ARG A 61 13.23 -3.52 -3.98
N ARG A 62 12.90 -4.34 -2.99
CA ARG A 62 13.39 -5.73 -2.90
C ARG A 62 12.49 -6.66 -3.74
N LEU A 63 12.31 -6.31 -5.01
CA LEU A 63 12.00 -7.27 -6.08
C LEU A 63 13.28 -7.85 -6.71
N HIS A 64 14.43 -7.72 -6.04
CA HIS A 64 15.70 -8.34 -6.43
C HIS A 64 16.26 -9.15 -5.25
N ALA A 65 15.53 -10.19 -4.86
CA ALA A 65 16.03 -11.24 -3.96
C ALA A 65 16.09 -12.58 -4.71
N VAL A 66 16.58 -12.58 -5.95
CA VAL A 66 16.90 -13.80 -6.71
C VAL A 66 18.36 -13.88 -7.17
N THR A 67 19.25 -12.97 -6.74
CA THR A 67 20.67 -13.02 -7.15
C THR A 67 21.61 -13.66 -6.12
N ASN A 68 21.09 -14.27 -5.05
CA ASN A 68 21.91 -15.14 -4.20
C ASN A 68 21.65 -16.61 -4.55
N LEU A 69 21.88 -16.98 -5.81
CA LEU A 69 22.24 -18.35 -6.13
C LEU A 69 23.72 -18.50 -5.72
N PRO A 70 24.09 -19.47 -4.86
CA PRO A 70 25.48 -19.69 -4.52
C PRO A 70 26.23 -20.13 -5.78
N THR A 71 27.07 -19.23 -6.31
CA THR A 71 27.97 -19.53 -7.42
C THR A 71 28.99 -20.55 -6.95
N ASN A 72 28.92 -21.77 -7.49
CA ASN A 72 29.92 -22.79 -7.26
C ASN A 72 31.25 -22.32 -7.89
N LYS A 73 32.32 -22.25 -7.09
CA LYS A 73 33.60 -21.63 -7.45
C LYS A 73 34.52 -22.50 -8.32
N ASP A 74 34.09 -23.69 -8.73
CA ASP A 74 35.01 -24.66 -9.36
C ASP A 74 34.72 -25.07 -10.80
N ASN A 75 33.69 -24.55 -11.48
CA ASN A 75 33.66 -24.68 -12.95
C ASN A 75 32.71 -23.65 -13.59
N GLY A 76 33.28 -22.54 -14.05
CA GLY A 76 32.56 -21.44 -14.70
C GLY A 76 32.08 -21.76 -16.12
N LEU A 77 31.27 -22.80 -16.30
CA LEU A 77 30.57 -23.08 -17.57
C LEU A 77 29.15 -23.58 -17.28
N ALA A 78 28.15 -22.79 -17.68
CA ALA A 78 26.83 -23.32 -17.95
C ALA A 78 26.89 -23.99 -19.33
N LEU A 79 27.25 -25.28 -19.35
CA LEU A 79 27.12 -26.08 -20.57
C LEU A 79 25.65 -26.54 -20.64
N LEU A 80 24.88 -25.86 -21.49
CA LEU A 80 23.63 -26.38 -22.02
C LEU A 80 24.00 -27.58 -22.90
N GLU A 81 23.60 -28.79 -22.50
CA GLU A 81 23.48 -29.91 -23.46
C GLU A 81 22.20 -29.71 -24.27
N GLU A 82 22.28 -30.01 -25.58
CA GLU A 82 21.24 -29.80 -26.60
C GLU A 82 19.87 -30.43 -26.30
#